data_AF-A0A816GZ10-F1
#
_entry.id   AF-A0A816GZ10-F1
#
_cell.length_a   1.000
_cell.length_b   1.000
_cell.length_c   1.000
_cell.angle_alpha   90.00
_cell.angle_beta   90.00
_cell.angle_gamma   90.00
#
_symmetry.space_group_name_H-M   'P 1'
#
loop_
_entity.id
_entity.type
_entity.pdbx_description
1 polymer ?
#
loop_
_entity_poly.entity_id
_entity_poly.type
_entity_poly.pdbx_seq_one_letter_code
_entity_poly.pdbx_strand_id
1 'polypeptide(L)'
;MTIELSVNIEDTARELIKLLEKASKFQEQWQQSSILKQMIIIYYRFMRLKASHPTNLLLVPTLDIEIAWQTHLLRPEIYQADCIRLFR
;
A
#
# COMPACT_ATOMS: atom_id res chain seq x y z
N MET A 1 1.01 -17.81 -23.50
CA MET A 1 2.18 -16.98 -23.16
C MET A 1 2.51 -17.26 -21.71
N THR A 2 3.60 -17.97 -21.44
CA THR A 2 4.03 -18.31 -20.08
C THR A 2 4.88 -17.15 -19.57
N ILE A 3 4.48 -16.52 -18.48
CA ILE A 3 5.24 -15.43 -17.85
C ILE A 3 6.21 -16.08 -16.86
N GLU A 4 7.51 -15.89 -17.06
CA GLU A 4 8.53 -16.30 -16.09
C GLU A 4 8.84 -15.15 -15.14
N LEU A 5 8.69 -15.41 -13.84
CA LEU A 5 9.01 -14.47 -12.78
C LEU A 5 10.27 -14.93 -12.06
N SER A 6 11.15 -13.99 -11.70
CA SER A 6 12.38 -14.26 -10.96
C SER A 6 12.13 -14.69 -9.50
N VAL A 7 10.88 -14.63 -9.04
CA VAL A 7 10.46 -14.95 -7.68
C VAL A 7 9.48 -16.11 -7.72
N ASN A 8 9.62 -17.04 -6.78
CA ASN A 8 8.58 -18.02 -6.52
C ASN A 8 7.41 -17.32 -5.80
N ILE A 9 6.40 -16.91 -6.56
CA ILE A 9 5.22 -16.23 -6.04
C ILE A 9 4.52 -17.05 -4.96
N GLU A 10 4.49 -18.38 -5.09
CA GLU A 10 3.84 -19.23 -4.10
C GLU A 10 4.54 -19.12 -2.73
N ASP A 11 5.86 -19.24 -2.71
CA ASP A 11 6.64 -19.16 -1.48
C ASP A 11 6.51 -17.78 -0.82
N THR A 12 6.69 -16.71 -1.61
CA THR A 12 6.58 -15.33 -1.10
C THR A 12 5.16 -14.99 -0.65
N ALA A 13 4.13 -15.48 -1.36
CA ALA A 13 2.75 -15.30 -0.92
C ALA A 13 2.48 -16.00 0.42
N ARG A 14 3.00 -17.23 0.62
CA ARG A 14 2.88 -17.95 1.90
C ARG A 14 3.55 -17.19 3.04
N GLU A 15 4.70 -16.57 2.80
CA GLU A 15 5.38 -15.73 3.80
C GLU A 15 4.56 -14.49 4.15
N LEU A 16 4.04 -13.79 3.14
CA LEU A 16 3.19 -12.61 3.34
C LEU A 16 1.90 -12.97 4.09
N ILE A 17 1.23 -14.07 3.73
CA ILE A 17 0.03 -14.54 4.42
C ILE A 17 0.33 -14.82 5.90
N LYS A 18 1.43 -15.54 6.21
CA LYS A 18 1.83 -15.80 7.60
C LYS A 18 2.10 -14.51 8.38
N LEU A 19 2.70 -13.50 7.73
CA LEU A 19 2.90 -12.19 8.35
C LEU A 19 1.56 -11.50 8.62
N LEU A 20 0.64 -11.51 7.66
CA LEU A 20 -0.68 -10.91 7.81
C LEU A 20 -1.52 -11.61 8.88
N GLU A 21 -1.45 -12.94 9.00
CA GLU A 21 -2.10 -13.70 10.08
C GLU A 21 -1.52 -13.38 11.47
N LYS A 22 -0.22 -13.05 11.55
CA LYS A 22 0.38 -12.57 12.80
C LYS A 22 -0.05 -11.13 13.08
N ALA A 23 -0.10 -10.29 12.06
CA ALA A 23 -0.52 -8.90 12.15
C ALA A 23 -2.01 -8.76 12.48
N SER A 24 -2.85 -9.70 12.04
CA SER A 24 -4.29 -9.69 12.31
C SER A 24 -4.62 -9.86 13.79
N LYS A 25 -3.69 -10.37 14.62
CA LYS A 25 -3.83 -10.31 16.08
C LYS A 25 -3.90 -8.87 16.62
N PHE A 26 -3.42 -7.89 15.87
CA PHE A 26 -3.51 -6.46 16.17
C PHE A 26 -4.69 -5.77 15.44
N GLN A 27 -5.50 -6.51 14.67
CA GLN A 27 -6.59 -5.99 13.84
C GLN A 27 -7.69 -5.29 14.64
N GLU A 28 -7.89 -5.66 15.91
CA GLU A 28 -8.85 -4.96 16.79
C GLU A 28 -8.50 -3.48 16.98
N GLN A 29 -7.22 -3.12 16.91
CA GLN A 29 -6.77 -1.73 17.05
C GLN A 29 -7.09 -0.89 15.80
N TRP A 30 -7.08 -1.49 14.61
CA TRP A 30 -7.38 -0.80 13.35
C TRP A 30 -8.85 -0.42 13.19
N GLN A 31 -9.76 -1.08 13.91
CA GLN A 31 -11.17 -0.67 13.96
C GLN A 31 -11.39 0.63 14.75
N GLN A 32 -10.40 1.06 15.54
CA GLN A 32 -10.48 2.32 16.25
C GLN A 32 -10.42 3.50 15.27
N SER A 33 -11.41 4.39 15.34
CA SER A 33 -11.54 5.54 14.43
C SER A 33 -10.28 6.43 14.41
N SER A 34 -9.57 6.55 15.53
CA SER A 34 -8.31 7.30 15.65
C SER A 34 -7.20 6.69 14.80
N ILE A 35 -7.05 5.37 14.83
CA ILE A 35 -6.03 4.64 14.07
C ILE A 35 -6.33 4.72 12.58
N LEU A 36 -7.58 4.47 12.17
CA LEU A 36 -7.99 4.61 10.77
C LEU A 36 -7.71 6.02 10.22
N LYS A 37 -8.03 7.07 10.99
CA LYS A 37 -7.70 8.46 10.61
C LYS A 37 -6.20 8.65 10.44
N GLN A 38 -5.39 8.09 11.35
CA GLN A 38 -3.94 8.17 11.26
C GLN A 38 -3.40 7.46 10.01
N MET A 39 -3.89 6.25 9.69
CA MET A 39 -3.53 5.49 8.48
C MET A 39 -3.79 6.31 7.21
N ILE A 40 -4.95 6.98 7.15
CA ILE A 40 -5.30 7.87 6.02
C ILE A 40 -4.33 9.06 5.94
N ILE A 41 -4.03 9.70 7.08
CA ILE A 41 -3.09 10.85 7.12
C ILE A 41 -1.71 10.44 6.62
N ILE A 42 -1.17 9.31 7.08
CA ILE A 42 0.16 8.86 6.65
C ILE A 42 0.18 8.44 5.17
N TYR A 43 -0.91 7.89 4.64
CA TYR A 43 -1.04 7.63 3.20
C TYR A 43 -0.99 8.92 2.37
N TYR A 44 -1.70 9.97 2.77
CA TYR A 44 -1.58 11.27 2.08
C TYR A 44 -0.18 11.86 2.16
N ARG A 45 0.51 11.72 3.30
CA ARG A 45 1.91 12.13 3.44
C ARG A 45 2.83 11.32 2.54
N PHE A 46 2.59 10.02 2.39
CA PHE A 46 3.32 9.13 1.48
C PHE A 46 3.15 9.57 0.02
N MET A 47 1.92 9.84 -0.43
CA MET A 47 1.64 10.35 -1.78
C MET A 47 2.35 11.68 -2.04
N ARG A 48 2.32 12.62 -1.07
CA ARG A 48 3.06 13.89 -1.17
C ARG A 48 4.57 13.68 -1.23
N LEU A 49 5.11 12.75 -0.43
CA LEU A 49 6.52 12.43 -0.43
C LEU A 49 6.97 11.83 -1.77
N LYS A 50 6.13 10.99 -2.39
CA LYS A 50 6.40 10.46 -3.73
C LYS A 50 6.37 11.56 -4.78
N ALA A 51 5.39 12.45 -4.73
CA ALA A 51 5.28 13.60 -5.64
C ALA A 51 6.48 14.54 -5.54
N SER A 52 7.03 14.75 -4.33
CA SER A 52 8.21 15.61 -4.15
C SER A 52 9.54 14.98 -4.60
N HIS A 53 9.55 13.69 -4.94
CA HIS A 53 10.74 12.96 -5.39
C HIS A 53 10.44 12.17 -6.68
N PRO A 54 10.35 12.85 -7.83
CA PRO A 54 9.99 12.23 -9.11
C PRO A 54 11.10 11.35 -9.71
N THR A 55 12.35 11.43 -9.22
CA THR A 55 13.44 10.53 -9.61
C THR A 55 13.28 9.13 -8.98
N ASN A 56 14.16 8.18 -9.34
CA ASN A 56 14.18 6.73 -9.02
C ASN A 56 14.09 6.32 -7.52
N LEU A 57 13.58 7.17 -6.63
CA LEU A 57 13.31 6.82 -5.25
C LEU A 57 12.17 5.79 -5.19
N LEU A 58 12.57 4.57 -4.86
CA LEU A 58 11.68 3.49 -4.48
C LEU A 58 11.20 3.75 -3.06
N LEU A 59 9.92 4.12 -2.92
CA LEU A 59 9.25 4.21 -1.63
C LEU A 59 8.52 2.90 -1.39
N VAL A 60 8.86 2.23 -0.28
CA VAL A 60 8.19 1.00 0.14
C VAL A 60 7.15 1.38 1.20
N PRO A 61 5.85 1.06 0.99
CA PRO A 61 4.81 1.37 1.96
C PRO A 61 4.94 0.47 3.20
N THR A 62 4.61 1.03 4.37
CA THR A 62 4.33 0.21 5.57
C THR A 62 2.94 -0.42 5.45
N LEU A 63 2.61 -1.38 6.31
CA LEU A 63 1.31 -2.08 6.29
C LEU A 63 0.11 -1.12 6.35
N ASP A 64 0.17 -0.10 7.20
CA ASP A 64 -0.90 0.90 7.32
C ASP A 64 -1.10 1.71 6.02
N ILE A 65 0.00 2.06 5.35
CA ILE A 65 0.00 2.77 4.07
C ILE A 65 -0.51 1.86 2.96
N GLU A 66 -0.08 0.59 2.96
CA GLU A 66 -0.49 -0.44 2.01
C GLU A 66 -2.01 -0.66 2.04
N ILE A 67 -2.61 -0.77 3.24
CA ILE A 67 -4.06 -0.94 3.41
C ILE A 67 -4.84 0.26 2.84
N ALA A 68 -4.40 1.49 3.15
CA ALA A 68 -5.02 2.70 2.59
C ALA A 68 -4.83 2.79 1.07
N TRP A 69 -3.66 2.39 0.57
CA TRP A 69 -3.38 2.36 -0.87
C TRP A 69 -4.27 1.34 -1.59
N GLN A 70 -4.40 0.13 -1.08
CA GLN A 70 -5.30 -0.90 -1.62
C GLN A 70 -6.75 -0.42 -1.67
N THR A 71 -7.19 0.35 -0.67
CA THR A 71 -8.52 0.99 -0.69
C THR A 71 -8.65 1.98 -1.85
N HIS A 72 -7.62 2.78 -2.12
CA HIS A 72 -7.61 3.68 -3.28
C HIS A 72 -7.63 2.90 -4.62
N LEU A 73 -6.94 1.75 -4.70
CA LEU A 73 -6.93 0.86 -5.87
C LEU A 73 -8.29 0.23 -6.18
N LEU A 74 -9.24 0.15 -5.24
CA LEU A 74 -10.62 -0.30 -5.49
C LEU A 74 -11.41 0.62 -6.43
N ARG A 75 -10.86 1.81 -6.74
CA ARG A 75 -11.39 2.76 -7.72
C ARG A 75 -10.26 3.11 -8.71
N PRO A 76 -9.93 2.21 -9.65
CA PRO A 76 -8.72 2.33 -10.47
C PRO A 76 -8.69 3.60 -11.33
N GLU A 77 -9.84 4.04 -11.85
CA GLU A 77 -9.94 5.30 -12.62
C GLU A 77 -9.59 6.53 -11.76
N ILE A 78 -10.05 6.55 -10.51
CA ILE A 78 -9.76 7.64 -9.56
C ILE A 78 -8.28 7.61 -9.18
N TYR A 79 -7.76 6.43 -8.83
CA TYR A 79 -6.34 6.25 -8.52
C TYR A 79 -5.44 6.71 -9.67
N GLN A 80 -5.78 6.35 -10.91
CA GLN A 80 -5.04 6.79 -12.09
C GLN A 80 -5.08 8.31 -12.25
N ALA A 81 -6.26 8.93 -12.14
CA ALA A 81 -6.40 10.37 -12.26
C ALA A 81 -5.58 11.11 -11.20
N ASP A 82 -5.60 10.63 -9.96
CA ASP A 82 -4.81 11.19 -8.86
C ASP A 82 -3.30 11.03 -9.08
N CYS A 83 -2.85 9.86 -9.55
CA CYS A 83 -1.44 9.63 -9.90
C CYS A 83 -0.98 10.56 -11.03
N ILE A 84 -1.80 10.73 -12.08
CA ILE A 84 -1.50 11.68 -13.18
C ILE A 84 -1.41 13.11 -12.64
N ARG A 85 -2.31 13.49 -11.72
CA ARG A 85 -2.34 14.83 -11.14
C ARG A 85 -1.18 15.11 -10.19
N LEU A 86 -0.69 14.11 -9.45
CA LEU A 86 0.32 14.26 -8.40
C LEU A 86 1.75 13.95 -8.86
N PHE A 87 1.93 13.09 -9.86
CA PHE A 87 3.24 12.53 -10.24
C PHE A 87 3.70 12.85 -11.66
N ARG A 88 2.91 13.59 -12.45
CA ARG A 88 3.38 14.15 -13.73
C ARG A 88 4.14 15.44 -13.55
#